data_AF-A0A9W6FE80-F1
#
_entry.id   AF-A0A9W6FE80-F1
#
_cell.length_a   1.000
_cell.length_b   1.000
_cell.length_c   1.000
_cell.angle_alpha   90.00
_cell.angle_beta   90.00
_cell.angle_gamma   90.00
#
_symmetry.space_group_name_H-M   'P 1'
#
loop_
_entity.id
_entity.type
_entity.pdbx_description
1 polymer ?
#
loop_
_entity_poly.entity_id
_entity_poly.type
_entity_poly.pdbx_seq_one_letter_code
_entity_poly.pdbx_strand_id
1 'polypeptide(L)' 'MTREEAVKLAESKWYETKTAEEIVDFQLYEERLCMPFPLFHKAVEEALGRPVFTHEFAGAEKLQKEFEALNKKD' A
#
# COMPACT_ATOMS: atom_id res chain seq x y z
N MET A 1 13.24 1.89 -2.07
CA MET A 1 13.94 1.83 -3.40
C MET A 1 14.51 3.21 -3.79
N THR A 2 15.29 3.32 -4.88
CA THR A 2 15.69 4.63 -5.46
C THR A 2 14.53 5.31 -6.17
N ARG A 3 14.67 6.61 -6.50
CA ARG A 3 13.63 7.35 -7.23
C ARG A 3 13.43 6.76 -8.63
N GLU A 4 14.51 6.42 -9.32
CA GLU A 4 14.49 5.88 -10.68
C GLU A 4 13.82 4.51 -10.72
N GLU A 5 14.07 3.66 -9.72
CA GLU A 5 13.38 2.37 -9.57
C GLU A 5 11.89 2.54 -9.30
N ALA A 6 11.50 3.48 -8.43
CA ALA A 6 10.08 3.76 -8.14
C ALA A 6 9.31 4.21 -9.38
N VAL A 7 9.93 5.08 -10.21
CA VAL A 7 9.35 5.52 -11.48
C VAL A 7 9.19 4.35 -12.43
N LYS A 8 10.24 3.55 -12.65
CA LYS A 8 10.18 2.38 -13.54
C LYS A 8 9.14 1.35 -13.09
N LEU A 9 9.00 1.15 -11.78
CA LEU A 9 8.02 0.24 -11.22
C LEU A 9 6.59 0.79 -11.40
N ALA A 10 6.37 2.07 -11.18
CA ALA A 10 5.06 2.70 -11.47
C ALA A 10 4.67 2.60 -12.96
N GLU A 11 5.63 2.81 -13.86
CA GLU A 11 5.45 2.70 -15.31
C GLU A 11 5.16 1.28 -15.77
N SER A 12 5.67 0.26 -15.07
CA SER A 12 5.38 -1.14 -15.37
C SER A 12 3.97 -1.57 -14.99
N LYS A 13 3.25 -0.74 -14.21
CA LYS A 13 1.88 -1.00 -13.75
C LYS A 13 1.74 -2.32 -12.98
N TRP A 14 2.75 -2.68 -12.20
CA TRP A 14 2.81 -3.93 -11.43
C TRP A 14 1.55 -4.21 -10.58
N TYR A 15 0.85 -3.15 -10.15
CA TYR A 15 -0.35 -3.19 -9.33
C TYR A 15 -1.62 -3.66 -10.08
N GLU A 16 -1.68 -3.62 -11.43
CA GLU A 16 -2.90 -3.95 -12.18
C GLU A 16 -3.29 -5.44 -12.09
N THR A 17 -2.36 -6.32 -11.70
CA THR A 17 -2.58 -7.77 -11.57
C THR A 17 -2.58 -8.26 -10.13
N LYS A 18 -2.57 -7.33 -9.16
CA LYS A 18 -2.38 -7.63 -7.73
C LYS A 18 -3.65 -7.48 -6.93
N THR A 19 -3.78 -8.28 -5.87
CA THR A 19 -4.85 -8.11 -4.89
C THR A 19 -4.57 -6.88 -4.01
N ALA A 20 -5.58 -6.44 -3.26
CA ALA A 20 -5.42 -5.37 -2.29
C ALA A 20 -4.34 -5.71 -1.25
N GLU A 21 -4.33 -6.95 -0.75
CA GLU A 21 -3.34 -7.43 0.21
C GLU A 21 -1.93 -7.43 -0.37
N GLU A 22 -1.74 -7.93 -1.60
CA GLU A 22 -0.42 -7.90 -2.26
C GLU A 22 0.08 -6.48 -2.52
N ILE A 23 -0.83 -5.55 -2.86
CA ILE A 23 -0.48 -4.14 -3.04
C ILE A 23 -0.04 -3.54 -1.70
N VAL A 24 -0.78 -3.80 -0.63
CA VAL A 24 -0.52 -3.24 0.70
C VAL A 24 0.75 -3.82 1.31
N ASP A 25 0.95 -5.14 1.21
CA ASP A 25 2.15 -5.84 1.68
C ASP A 25 3.45 -5.30 1.07
N PHE A 26 3.36 -4.71 -0.13
CA PHE A 26 4.48 -4.04 -0.78
C PHE A 26 4.50 -2.52 -0.54
N GLN A 27 3.50 -1.80 -1.04
CA GLN A 27 3.51 -0.33 -1.12
C GLN A 27 3.44 0.34 0.25
N LEU A 28 2.82 -0.29 1.27
CA LEU A 28 2.72 0.28 2.62
C LEU A 28 4.06 0.28 3.36
N TYR A 29 5.01 -0.54 2.92
CA TYR A 29 6.35 -0.68 3.51
C TYR A 29 7.45 -0.01 2.68
N GLU A 30 7.10 0.49 1.50
CA GLU A 30 7.99 1.26 0.64
C GLU A 30 7.75 2.77 0.82
N GLU A 31 8.80 3.51 1.14
CA GLU A 31 8.74 4.97 1.32
C GLU A 31 8.31 5.71 0.05
N ARG A 32 8.67 5.18 -1.13
CA ARG A 32 8.35 5.81 -2.42
C ARG A 32 7.06 5.27 -3.00
N LEU A 33 6.13 6.19 -3.29
CA LEU A 33 4.93 5.84 -4.04
C LEU A 33 5.30 5.37 -5.47
N CYS A 34 5.00 4.11 -5.77
CA CYS A 34 5.31 3.44 -7.03
C CYS A 34 4.03 2.99 -7.77
N MET A 35 2.92 3.67 -7.52
CA MET A 35 1.63 3.51 -8.19
C MET A 35 0.76 4.76 -7.97
N PRO A 36 -0.37 4.94 -8.68
CA PRO A 36 -1.28 6.05 -8.41
C PRO A 36 -1.82 6.01 -6.98
N PHE A 37 -1.68 7.11 -6.23
CA PHE A 37 -2.14 7.20 -4.84
C PHE A 37 -3.61 6.79 -4.63
N PRO A 38 -4.59 7.17 -5.49
CA PRO A 38 -5.97 6.74 -5.31
C PRO A 38 -6.17 5.22 -5.35
N LEU A 39 -5.36 4.49 -6.14
CA LEU A 39 -5.42 3.04 -6.20
C LEU A 39 -4.77 2.41 -4.97
N PHE A 40 -3.66 2.98 -4.50
CA PHE A 40 -3.03 2.55 -3.25
C PHE A 40 -3.95 2.77 -2.05
N HIS A 41 -4.55 3.96 -1.94
CA HIS A 41 -5.48 4.29 -0.87
C HIS A 41 -6.66 3.32 -0.85
N LYS A 42 -7.28 3.06 -2.01
CA LYS A 42 -8.33 2.07 -2.13
C LYS A 42 -7.88 0.66 -1.69
N ALA A 43 -6.68 0.22 -2.09
CA ALA A 43 -6.16 -1.08 -1.68
C ALA A 43 -5.97 -1.18 -0.15
N VAL A 44 -5.52 -0.11 0.51
CA VAL A 44 -5.44 -0.08 1.98
C VAL A 44 -6.82 -0.19 2.62
N GLU A 45 -7.82 0.54 2.10
CA GLU A 45 -9.20 0.43 2.63
C GLU A 45 -9.78 -0.97 2.47
N GLU A 46 -9.54 -1.60 1.32
CA GLU A 46 -9.97 -2.97 1.03
C GLU A 46 -9.27 -3.99 1.94
N ALA A 47 -7.94 -3.91 2.07
CA ALA A 47 -7.15 -4.83 2.90
C ALA A 47 -7.44 -4.69 4.40
N LEU A 48 -7.69 -3.46 4.89
CA LEU A 48 -8.04 -3.22 6.30
C LEU A 48 -9.54 -3.39 6.58
N GLY A 49 -10.38 -3.44 5.55
CA GLY A 49 -11.83 -3.57 5.68
C GLY A 49 -12.51 -2.34 6.31
N ARG A 50 -11.90 -1.16 6.22
CA ARG A 50 -12.45 0.10 6.76
C ARG A 50 -12.03 1.31 5.92
N PRO A 51 -12.79 2.43 5.98
CA PRO A 51 -12.32 3.70 5.44
C PRO A 51 -11.01 4.14 6.11
N VAL A 52 -10.12 4.74 5.32
CA VAL A 52 -8.83 5.27 5.77
C VAL A 52 -8.75 6.73 5.36
N PHE A 53 -8.38 7.60 6.28
CA PHE A 53 -8.19 9.00 5.96
C PHE A 53 -6.78 9.24 5.40
N THR A 54 -6.65 10.18 4.47
CA THR A 54 -5.36 10.50 3.84
C THR A 54 -4.26 10.91 4.83
N HIS A 55 -4.62 11.50 5.98
CA HIS A 55 -3.65 11.86 7.03
C HIS A 55 -3.07 10.65 7.77
N GLU A 56 -3.71 9.47 7.72
CA GLU A 56 -3.17 8.24 8.32
C GLU A 56 -1.90 7.78 7.58
N PHE A 57 -1.78 8.07 6.28
CA PHE A 57 -0.58 7.78 5.48
C PHE A 57 0.65 8.59 5.88
N ALA A 58 0.47 9.73 6.58
CA ALA A 58 1.59 10.47 7.16
C ALA A 58 2.24 9.72 8.34
N GLY A 59 1.53 8.76 8.93
CA GLY A 59 1.99 7.89 10.01
C GLY A 59 1.76 6.42 9.67
N ALA A 60 2.34 5.97 8.56
CA ALA A 60 2.13 4.64 7.99
C ALA A 60 2.32 3.48 9.00
N GLU A 61 3.14 3.65 10.04
CA GLU A 61 3.33 2.67 11.12
C GLU A 61 2.02 2.18 11.76
N LYS A 62 1.01 3.05 11.86
CA LYS A 62 -0.29 2.66 12.43
C LYS A 62 -1.03 1.70 11.49
N LEU A 63 -1.02 2.00 10.20
CA LEU A 63 -1.62 1.16 9.16
C LEU A 63 -0.88 -0.18 9.05
N GLN A 64 0.46 -0.16 9.11
CA GLN A 64 1.30 -1.38 9.10
C GLN A 64 0.96 -2.30 10.26
N LYS A 65 0.88 -1.76 11.49
CA LYS A 65 0.50 -2.55 12.67
C LYS A 65 -0.89 -3.16 12.56
N GLU A 66 -1.83 -2.44 11.96
CA GLU A 66 -3.19 -2.94 11.72
C GLU A 66 -3.19 -4.08 10.70
N PHE A 67 -2.50 -3.89 9.57
CA PHE A 67 -2.36 -4.91 8.53
C PHE A 67 -1.69 -6.19 9.07
N GLU A 68 -0.60 -6.06 9.84
CA GLU A 68 0.05 -7.18 10.51
C GLU A 68 -0.84 -7.91 11.52
N ALA A 69 -1.71 -7.17 12.22
CA ALA A 69 -2.63 -7.75 13.19
C ALA A 69 -3.76 -8.55 12.50
N LEU A 70 -4.09 -8.24 11.24
CA LEU A 70 -5.02 -9.02 10.43
C LEU A 70 -4.34 -10.31 9.92
N ASN A 71 -3.13 -10.21 9.37
CA ASN A 71 -2.40 -11.36 8.81
C ASN A 71 -1.93 -12.40 9.85
N LYS A 72 -1.93 -12.05 11.15
CA LYS A 72 -1.62 -12.99 12.26
C LYS A 72 -2.83 -13.79 12.76
N LYS A 73 -4.03 -13.53 12.23
CA LYS A 73 -5.26 -14.20 12.65
C LYS A 73 -5.60 -15.44 11.83
N ASP A 74 -4.77 -15.78 10.85
CA ASP A 74 -4.81 -17.01 10.05
C ASP A 74 -3.82 -18.05 10.59
#